data_AF-A0A7W4GWE9-F1
#
_entry.id   AF-A0A7W4GWE9-F1
#
_cell.length_a   1.000
_cell.length_b   1.000
_cell.length_c   1.000
_cell.angle_alpha   90.00
_cell.angle_beta   90.00
_cell.angle_gamma   90.00
#
_symmetry.space_group_name_H-M   'P 1'
#
loop_
_entity.id
_entity.type
_entity.pdbx_description
1 polymer ?
#
loop_
_entity_poly.entity_id
_entity_poly.type
_entity_poly.pdbx_seq_one_letter_code
_entity_poly.pdbx_strand_id
1 'polypeptide(L)'
;MTSRASLVSALITQAVMVLISLAVAFGLHLTPEQIAAIAGAAGFMGIVATLVLWAYTVPREKVLEVLIGDTVVAGEANDQVLSGTDIRQVEPKRAA
;
A
#
# COMPACT_ATOMS: atom_id res chain seq x y z
N MET A 1 -4.41 13.11 15.76
CA MET A 1 -3.63 12.81 14.54
C MET A 1 -4.42 11.82 13.70
N THR A 2 -5.03 12.27 12.60
CA THR A 2 -5.74 11.41 11.65
C THR A 2 -4.70 10.61 10.86
N SER A 3 -4.72 9.29 10.99
CA SER A 3 -3.81 8.42 10.22
C SER A 3 -4.15 8.52 8.73
N ARG A 4 -3.15 8.30 7.86
CA ARG A 4 -3.38 8.25 6.39
C ARG A 4 -4.49 7.26 6.01
N ALA A 5 -4.61 6.15 6.75
CA ALA A 5 -5.68 5.17 6.60
C ALA A 5 -7.08 5.75 6.90
N SER A 6 -7.21 6.61 7.92
CA SER A 6 -8.46 7.29 8.25
C SER A 6 -8.89 8.27 7.15
N LEU A 7 -7.92 8.97 6.52
CA LEU A 7 -8.20 9.87 5.40
C LEU A 7 -8.67 9.10 4.15
N VAL A 8 -8.01 7.99 3.79
CA VAL A 8 -8.41 7.17 2.63
C VAL A 8 -9.81 6.57 2.82
N SER A 9 -10.10 6.05 4.01
CA SER A 9 -11.42 5.50 4.33
C SER A 9 -12.53 6.56 4.25
N ALA A 10 -12.28 7.76 4.76
CA ALA A 10 -13.21 8.89 4.64
C ALA A 10 -13.45 9.31 3.19
N LEU A 11 -12.40 9.31 2.36
CA LEU A 11 -12.46 9.71 0.95
C LEU A 11 -13.26 8.70 0.11
N ILE A 12 -13.10 7.41 0.37
CA ILE A 12 -13.88 6.35 -0.29
C ILE A 12 -15.35 6.43 0.11
N THR A 13 -15.63 6.64 1.41
CA THR A 13 -17.01 6.77 1.90
C THR A 13 -17.71 7.98 1.27
N GLN A 14 -17.02 9.12 1.19
CA GLN A 14 -17.50 10.31 0.50
C GLN A 14 -17.77 10.04 -0.99
N ALA A 15 -16.85 9.40 -1.70
CA ALA A 15 -17.03 9.08 -3.12
C ALA A 15 -18.28 8.21 -3.37
N VAL A 16 -18.53 7.22 -2.51
CA VAL A 16 -19.71 6.35 -2.59
C VAL A 16 -21.00 7.14 -2.36
N MET A 17 -21.03 7.99 -1.35
CA MET A 17 -22.20 8.82 -1.05
C MET A 17 -22.51 9.81 -2.20
N VAL A 18 -21.48 10.34 -2.85
CA VAL A 18 -21.64 11.20 -4.05
C VAL A 18 -22.24 10.40 -5.20
N LEU A 19 -21.77 9.18 -5.46
CA LEU A 19 -22.30 8.34 -6.54
C LEU A 19 -23.76 7.93 -6.30
N ILE A 20 -24.11 7.58 -5.06
CA ILE A 20 -25.49 7.26 -4.67
C ILE A 20 -26.38 8.49 -4.84
N SER A 21 -25.93 9.65 -4.37
CA SER A 21 -26.67 10.91 -4.49
C SER A 21 -26.89 11.30 -5.94
N LEU A 22 -25.89 11.08 -6.81
CA LEU A 22 -25.97 11.32 -8.25
C LEU A 22 -26.97 10.35 -8.92
N ALA A 23 -26.95 9.06 -8.56
CA ALA A 23 -27.89 8.08 -9.09
C ALA A 23 -29.35 8.46 -8.75
N VAL A 24 -29.60 8.87 -7.49
CA VAL A 24 -30.90 9.37 -7.06
C VAL A 24 -31.31 10.63 -7.83
N ALA A 25 -30.38 11.56 -8.08
CA ALA A 25 -30.65 12.76 -8.87
C ALA A 25 -31.04 12.45 -10.34
N PHE A 26 -30.58 11.32 -10.90
CA PHE A 26 -31.00 10.83 -12.21
C PHE A 26 -32.30 10.00 -12.19
N GLY A 27 -32.99 9.92 -11.06
CA GLY A 27 -34.28 9.23 -10.93
C GLY A 27 -34.17 7.73 -10.70
N LEU A 28 -32.97 7.20 -10.38
CA LEU A 28 -32.83 5.81 -9.95
C LEU A 28 -33.34 5.67 -8.51
N HIS A 29 -34.45 4.94 -8.36
CA HIS A 29 -34.94 4.52 -7.05
C HIS A 29 -34.15 3.30 -6.59
N LEU A 30 -33.17 3.52 -5.72
CA LEU A 30 -32.43 2.44 -5.06
C LEU A 30 -33.18 2.02 -3.80
N THR A 31 -33.35 0.71 -3.61
CA THR A 31 -33.92 0.18 -2.37
C THR A 31 -32.90 0.29 -1.23
N PRO A 32 -33.34 0.30 0.05
CA PRO A 32 -32.43 0.32 1.19
C PRO A 32 -31.40 -0.81 1.17
N GLU A 33 -31.79 -2.00 0.70
CA GLU A 33 -30.93 -3.17 0.58
C GLU A 33 -29.84 -2.95 -0.48
N GLN A 34 -30.17 -2.30 -1.60
CA GLN A 34 -29.20 -1.96 -2.65
C GLN A 34 -28.19 -0.92 -2.16
N ILE A 35 -28.64 0.10 -1.42
CA ILE A 35 -27.76 1.11 -0.81
C ILE A 35 -26.81 0.44 0.18
N ALA A 36 -27.32 -0.43 1.05
CA ALA A 36 -26.51 -1.19 1.99
C ALA A 36 -25.49 -2.09 1.29
N ALA A 37 -25.88 -2.77 0.20
CA ALA A 37 -24.99 -3.60 -0.60
C ALA A 37 -23.87 -2.79 -1.27
N ILE A 38 -24.19 -1.63 -1.85
CA ILE A 38 -23.20 -0.73 -2.46
C ILE A 38 -22.22 -0.20 -1.41
N ALA A 39 -22.74 0.27 -0.27
CA ALA A 39 -21.91 0.76 0.83
C ALA A 39 -20.98 -0.35 1.37
N GLY A 40 -21.50 -1.56 1.54
CA GLY A 40 -20.72 -2.73 1.98
C GLY A 40 -19.63 -3.12 0.99
N ALA A 41 -19.96 -3.19 -0.30
CA ALA A 41 -18.99 -3.49 -1.36
C ALA A 41 -17.89 -2.44 -1.44
N ALA A 42 -18.24 -1.16 -1.34
CA ALA A 42 -17.26 -0.09 -1.38
C ALA A 42 -16.38 -0.03 -0.11
N GLY A 43 -16.95 -0.33 1.06
CA GLY A 43 -16.18 -0.49 2.29
C GLY A 43 -15.11 -1.58 2.17
N PHE A 44 -15.48 -2.75 1.61
CA PHE A 44 -14.54 -3.83 1.34
C PHE A 44 -13.46 -3.42 0.33
N MET A 45 -13.84 -2.76 -0.78
CA MET A 45 -12.89 -2.25 -1.75
C MET A 45 -11.89 -1.26 -1.13
N GLY A 46 -12.32 -0.45 -0.16
CA GLY A 46 -11.42 0.44 0.57
C GLY A 46 -10.39 -0.29 1.43
N ILE A 47 -10.75 -1.41 2.04
CA ILE A 47 -9.81 -2.27 2.76
C ILE A 47 -8.79 -2.86 1.77
N VAL A 48 -9.27 -3.42 0.64
CA VAL A 48 -8.39 -3.98 -0.39
C VAL A 48 -7.43 -2.93 -0.95
N ALA A 49 -7.92 -1.74 -1.30
CA ALA A 49 -7.08 -0.65 -1.79
C ALA A 49 -6.04 -0.22 -0.75
N THR A 50 -6.40 -0.21 0.54
CA THR A 50 -5.47 0.10 1.62
C THR A 50 -4.38 -0.97 1.75
N LEU A 51 -4.73 -2.26 1.66
CA LEU A 51 -3.76 -3.36 1.70
C LEU A 51 -2.80 -3.32 0.50
N VAL A 52 -3.33 -3.04 -0.69
CA VAL A 52 -2.52 -2.87 -1.90
C VAL A 52 -1.57 -1.69 -1.72
N LEU A 53 -2.09 -0.53 -1.32
CA LEU A 53 -1.26 0.66 -1.10
C LEU A 53 -0.19 0.39 -0.04
N TRP A 54 -0.54 -0.30 1.06
CA TRP A 54 0.42 -0.70 2.09
C TRP A 54 1.52 -1.60 1.53
N ALA A 55 1.17 -2.60 0.71
CA ALA A 55 2.13 -3.51 0.09
C ALA A 55 3.14 -2.82 -0.85
N TYR A 56 2.78 -1.66 -1.41
CA TYR A 56 3.63 -0.86 -2.31
C TYR A 56 4.32 0.34 -1.62
N THR A 57 3.76 0.86 -0.53
CA THR A 57 4.27 2.08 0.13
C THR A 57 5.04 1.81 1.42
N VAL A 58 4.86 0.64 2.05
CA VAL A 58 5.63 0.28 3.24
C VAL A 58 6.93 -0.40 2.79
N PRO A 59 8.09 0.19 3.11
CA PRO A 59 9.38 -0.39 2.77
C PRO A 59 9.49 -1.78 3.39
N ARG A 60 9.81 -2.79 2.60
CA ARG A 60 10.10 -4.12 3.13
C ARG A 60 11.55 -4.11 3.59
N GLU A 61 11.79 -4.32 4.88
CA GLU A 61 13.15 -4.42 5.46
C GLU A 61 13.95 -5.64 4.96
N LYS A 62 13.41 -6.42 4.01
CA LYS A 62 14.11 -7.58 3.45
C LYS A 62 15.11 -7.12 2.39
N VAL A 63 16.24 -6.60 2.85
CA VAL A 63 17.42 -6.38 2.01
C VAL A 63 17.99 -7.76 1.68
N LEU A 64 17.89 -8.17 0.41
CA LEU A 64 18.67 -9.30 -0.07
C LEU A 64 20.09 -8.79 -0.31
N GLU A 65 20.93 -8.85 0.70
CA GLU A 65 22.34 -8.49 0.60
C GLU A 65 23.10 -9.57 -0.18
N VAL A 66 23.77 -9.21 -1.27
CA VAL A 66 24.58 -10.12 -2.08
C VAL A 66 26.05 -9.80 -1.84
N LEU A 67 26.85 -10.79 -1.44
CA LEU A 67 28.29 -10.64 -1.29
C LEU A 67 28.97 -10.84 -2.65
N ILE A 68 29.65 -9.80 -3.14
CA ILE A 68 30.47 -9.86 -4.36
C ILE A 68 31.89 -9.44 -3.98
N GLY A 69 32.81 -10.41 -3.90
CA GLY A 69 34.16 -10.16 -3.41
C GLY A 69 34.16 -9.72 -1.94
N ASP A 70 34.76 -8.56 -1.66
CA ASP A 70 34.85 -7.96 -0.32
C ASP A 70 33.74 -6.91 -0.05
N THR A 71 32.80 -6.76 -0.99
CA THR A 71 31.73 -5.76 -0.96
C THR A 71 30.35 -6.41 -0.85
N VAL A 72 29.52 -5.86 0.04
CA VAL A 72 28.10 -6.19 0.14
C VAL A 72 27.32 -5.25 -0.75
N VAL A 73 26.61 -5.83 -1.71
CA VAL A 73 25.86 -5.13 -2.75
C VAL A 73 24.36 -5.30 -2.51
N ALA A 74 23.59 -4.26 -2.83
CA ALA A 74 22.13 -4.31 -2.81
C ALA A 74 21.60 -5.30 -3.87
N GLY A 75 20.97 -6.38 -3.43
CA GLY A 75 20.23 -7.27 -4.33
C GLY A 75 18.93 -6.65 -4.83
N GLU A 76 18.29 -7.31 -5.81
CA GLU A 76 17.10 -6.80 -6.51
C GLU A 76 15.88 -6.52 -5.60
N ALA A 77 15.86 -7.08 -4.39
CA ALA A 77 14.80 -6.88 -3.41
C ALA A 77 15.01 -5.65 -2.50
N ASN A 78 16.05 -4.84 -2.72
CA ASN A 78 16.29 -3.65 -1.93
C ASN A 78 15.44 -2.47 -2.45
N ASP A 79 14.32 -2.19 -1.77
CA ASP A 79 13.42 -1.08 -2.11
C ASP A 79 14.02 0.32 -1.77
N GLN A 80 15.12 0.37 -1.00
CA GLN A 80 15.70 1.62 -0.52
C GLN A 80 16.97 2.04 -1.29
N VAL A 81 17.65 1.10 -1.94
CA VAL A 81 18.92 1.33 -2.64
C VAL A 81 18.90 0.62 -3.97
N LEU A 82 19.29 1.30 -5.05
CA LEU A 82 19.36 0.70 -6.38
C LEU A 82 20.15 -0.61 -6.36
N SER A 83 19.60 -1.63 -7.00
CA SER A 83 20.29 -2.91 -7.14
C SER A 83 21.66 -2.71 -7.79
N GLY A 84 22.68 -3.39 -7.28
CA GLY A 84 24.05 -3.23 -7.74
C GLY A 84 24.84 -2.12 -7.03
N THR A 85 24.21 -1.34 -6.14
CA THR A 85 24.91 -0.32 -5.35
C THR A 85 25.63 -0.96 -4.15
N ASP A 86 26.87 -0.53 -3.91
CA ASP A 86 27.65 -0.93 -2.75
C ASP A 86 27.03 -0.38 -1.46
N ILE A 87 26.70 -1.27 -0.52
CA ILE A 87 26.10 -0.92 0.77
C ILE A 87 27.19 -0.78 1.84
N ARG A 88 28.14 -1.72 1.89
CA ARG A 88 29.24 -1.74 2.87
C ARG A 88 30.38 -2.64 2.41
N GLN A 89 31.61 -2.30 2.81
CA GLN A 89 32.75 -3.22 2.74
C GLN A 89 32.73 -4.13 3.96
N VAL A 90 32.93 -5.43 3.77
CA VAL A 90 33.04 -6.37 4.89
C VAL A 90 34.46 -6.24 5.45
N GLU A 91 34.59 -5.79 6.70
CA GLU A 91 35.89 -5.85 7.36
C GLU A 91 36.35 -7.31 7.41
N PRO A 92 37.57 -7.63 6.96
CA PRO A 92 38.09 -8.98 7.04
C PRO A 92 38.11 -9.38 8.51
N LYS A 93 37.36 -10.43 8.83
CA LYS A 93 37.27 -11.04 10.16
C LYS A 93 38.70 -11.22 10.67
N ARG A 94 39.11 -10.45 11.68
CA ARG A 94 40.40 -10.67 12.37
C ARG A 94 40.42 -12.13 12.78
N ALA A 95 41.30 -12.91 12.16
CA ALA A 95 41.56 -14.28 12.56
C ALA A 95 41.96 -14.26 14.03
N ALA A 96 41.09 -14.83 14.88
CA ALA A 96 41.35 -15.12 16.28
C ALA A 96 41.90 -16.55 16.39
#